data_AF-A0A2D9C9F2-F1
#
_entry.id   AF-A0A2D9C9F2-F1
#
_cell.length_a   1.000
_cell.length_b   1.000
_cell.length_c   1.000
_cell.angle_alpha   90.00
_cell.angle_beta   90.00
_cell.angle_gamma   90.00
#
_symmetry.space_group_name_H-M   'P 1'
#
loop_
_entity.id
_entity.type
_entity.pdbx_description
1 polymer ?
#
loop_
_entity_poly.entity_id
_entity_poly.type
_entity_poly.pdbx_seq_one_letter_code
_entity_poly.pdbx_strand_id
1 'polypeptide(L)' 'MTDHETDPNTEAARIVGESTTNEKPLPAGLEAAWAKWAKSIKGVDERGWTLLRAAFEAEWWSRQQDNR' A
#
# COMPACT_ATOMS: atom_id res chain seq x y z
N MET A 1 19.57 31.53 0.25
CA MET A 1 18.31 30.79 0.45
C MET A 1 18.72 29.34 0.60
N THR A 2 18.64 28.80 1.81
CA THR A 2 19.00 27.41 2.06
C THR A 2 17.83 26.54 1.63
N ASP A 3 17.99 25.87 0.49
CA ASP A 3 17.18 24.72 0.10
C ASP A 3 17.17 23.76 1.27
N HIS A 4 16.04 23.70 1.98
CA HIS A 4 15.74 22.56 2.82
C HIS A 4 15.52 21.41 1.85
N GLU A 5 16.59 20.71 1.47
CA GLU A 5 16.50 19.37 0.92
C GLU A 5 15.71 18.56 1.94
N THR A 6 14.42 18.37 1.66
CA THR A 6 13.57 17.50 2.44
C THR A 6 14.26 16.14 2.42
N ASP A 7 14.75 15.70 3.58
CA ASP A 7 15.42 14.42 3.70
C ASP A 7 14.56 13.35 3.01
N PRO A 8 15.12 12.57 2.07
CA PRO A 8 14.34 11.63 1.27
C PRO A 8 13.56 10.62 2.12
N ASN A 9 14.05 10.30 3.32
CA ASN A 9 13.35 9.41 4.24
C ASN A 9 12.15 10.09 4.90
N THR A 10 12.26 11.38 5.19
CA THR A 10 11.17 12.21 5.73
C THR A 10 10.04 12.36 4.70
N GLU A 11 10.40 12.58 3.43
CA GLU A 11 9.42 12.65 2.35
C GLU A 11 8.79 11.27 2.07
N ALA A 12 9.58 10.20 2.07
CA ALA A 12 9.05 8.84 1.96
C ALA A 12 8.12 8.48 3.12
N ALA A 13 8.48 8.85 4.36
CA ALA A 13 7.63 8.64 5.53
C ALA A 13 6.33 9.43 5.45
N ARG A 14 6.37 10.68 4.94
CA ARG A 14 5.19 11.50 4.71
C ARG A 14 4.26 10.87 3.66
N ILE A 15 4.81 10.44 2.52
CA ILE A 15 4.05 9.78 1.45
C ILE A 15 3.42 8.47 1.94
N VAL A 16 4.16 7.67 2.70
CA VAL A 16 3.63 6.43 3.33
C VAL A 16 2.53 6.75 4.34
N GLY A 17 2.72 7.76 5.19
CA GLY A 17 1.71 8.22 6.15
C GLY A 17 0.42 8.70 5.48
N GLU A 18 0.53 9.51 4.42
CA GLU A 18 -0.62 10.00 3.67
C GLU A 18 -1.34 8.89 2.89
N SER A 19 -0.59 7.92 2.36
CA SER A 19 -1.15 6.76 1.65
C SER A 19 -1.83 5.76 2.59
N THR A 20 -1.37 5.67 3.84
CA THR A 20 -1.96 4.78 4.87
C THR A 20 -3.10 5.44 5.66
N THR A 21 -3.23 6.76 5.63
CA THR A 21 -4.32 7.51 6.29
C THR A 21 -5.64 7.43 5.52
N ASN A 22 -5.64 6.98 4.26
CA ASN A 22 -6.86 6.75 3.49
C ASN A 22 -7.40 5.33 3.76
N GLU A 23 -7.81 5.09 5.00
CA GLU A 23 -8.58 3.89 5.39
C GLU A 23 -10.01 3.96 4.82
N LYS A 24 -10.15 4.08 3.49
CA LYS A 24 -11.40 3.66 2.87
C LYS A 24 -11.40 2.14 2.96
N PRO A 25 -12.39 1.53 3.64
CA PRO A 25 -12.45 0.08 3.73
C PRO A 25 -12.42 -0.49 2.31
N LEU A 26 -11.51 -1.43 2.08
CA LEU A 26 -11.40 -2.07 0.78
C LEU A 26 -12.75 -2.69 0.42
N PRO A 27 -13.13 -2.69 -0.87
CA PRO A 27 -14.31 -3.43 -1.31
C PRO A 27 -14.22 -4.89 -0.83
N ALA A 28 -15.31 -5.48 -0.34
CA ALA A 28 -15.33 -6.84 0.21
C ALA A 28 -14.76 -7.89 -0.77
N GLY A 29 -14.89 -7.66 -2.09
CA GLY A 29 -14.30 -8.52 -3.11
C GLY A 29 -12.76 -8.48 -3.14
N LEU A 30 -12.16 -7.35 -2.79
CA LEU A 30 -10.71 -7.17 -2.72
C LEU A 30 -10.11 -7.85 -1.48
N GLU A 31 -10.80 -7.77 -0.35
CA GLU A 31 -10.45 -8.52 0.87
C GLU A 31 -10.48 -10.04 0.63
N ALA A 32 -11.51 -10.53 -0.06
CA ALA A 32 -11.61 -11.94 -0.41
C ALA A 32 -10.50 -12.40 -1.37
N ALA A 33 -10.15 -11.56 -2.36
CA ALA A 33 -9.06 -11.82 -3.29
C ALA A 33 -7.70 -11.86 -2.56
N TRP A 34 -7.46 -10.90 -1.67
CA TRP A 34 -6.29 -10.89 -0.79
C TRP A 34 -6.22 -12.14 0.08
N ALA A 35 -7.29 -12.48 0.80
CA ALA A 35 -7.32 -13.65 1.68
C ALA A 35 -7.08 -14.97 0.93
N LYS A 36 -7.57 -15.08 -0.31
CA LYS A 36 -7.33 -16.25 -1.17
C LYS A 36 -5.86 -16.34 -1.59
N TRP A 37 -5.27 -15.23 -2.02
CA TRP A 37 -3.87 -15.17 -2.44
C TRP A 37 -2.92 -15.39 -1.26
N ALA A 38 -3.15 -14.70 -0.13
CA ALA A 38 -2.35 -14.81 1.09
C ALA A 38 -2.23 -16.26 1.60
N LYS A 39 -3.29 -17.08 1.48
CA LYS A 39 -3.24 -18.49 1.89
C LYS A 39 -2.17 -19.33 1.15
N SER A 40 -1.79 -18.92 -0.06
CA SER A 40 -0.79 -19.61 -0.89
C SER A 40 0.66 -19.23 -0.57
N ILE A 41 0.88 -18.12 0.15
CA ILE A 41 2.21 -17.60 0.49
C ILE A 41 2.67 -18.22 1.81
N LYS A 42 3.95 -18.60 1.90
CA LYS A 42 4.60 -19.16 3.11
C LYS A 42 5.92 -18.44 3.35
N GLY A 43 6.35 -18.40 4.61
CA GLY A 43 7.68 -17.88 4.99
C GLY A 43 7.82 -16.36 4.95
N VAL A 44 6.71 -15.62 4.99
CA VAL A 44 6.71 -14.15 5.02
C VAL A 44 6.46 -13.67 6.45
N ASP A 45 7.31 -12.75 6.91
CA ASP A 45 7.20 -12.11 8.22
C ASP A 45 6.15 -10.99 8.22
N GLU A 46 5.87 -10.42 9.38
CA GLU A 46 4.84 -9.39 9.53
C GLU A 46 5.09 -8.16 8.65
N ARG A 47 6.35 -7.72 8.55
CA ARG A 47 6.74 -6.57 7.71
C ARG A 47 6.53 -6.87 6.23
N GLY A 48 6.89 -8.07 5.77
CA GLY A 48 6.63 -8.51 4.42
C GLY A 48 5.14 -8.58 4.11
N TRP A 49 4.31 -9.01 5.07
CA TRP A 49 2.85 -9.00 4.90
C TRP A 49 2.29 -7.59 4.72
N THR A 50 2.75 -6.62 5.49
CA THR A 50 2.36 -5.21 5.34
C THR A 50 2.72 -4.68 3.95
N LEU A 51 3.94 -4.95 3.46
CA LEU A 51 4.39 -4.49 2.15
C LEU A 51 3.60 -5.15 1.01
N LEU A 52 3.36 -6.46 1.09
CA LEU A 52 2.58 -7.19 0.10
C LEU A 52 1.14 -6.66 0.05
N ARG A 53 0.57 -6.32 1.21
CA ARG A 53 -0.78 -5.76 1.30
C ARG A 53 -0.84 -4.39 0.65
N ALA A 54 0.12 -3.51 0.98
CA ALA A 54 0.21 -2.19 0.37
C ALA A 54 0.40 -2.26 -1.16
N ALA A 55 1.24 -3.17 -1.66
CA ALA A 55 1.43 -3.37 -3.10
C ALA A 55 0.15 -3.87 -3.80
N PHE A 56 -0.59 -4.78 -3.15
CA PHE A 56 -1.86 -5.30 -3.67
C PHE A 56 -2.94 -4.21 -3.74
N GLU A 57 -3.00 -3.36 -2.72
CA GLU A 57 -3.89 -2.20 -2.68
C GLU A 57 -3.52 -1.15 -3.73
N ALA A 58 -2.23 -0.84 -3.89
CA ALA A 58 -1.73 0.11 -4.87
C ALA A 58 -2.08 -0.30 -6.31
N GLU A 59 -1.85 -1.57 -6.67
CA GLU A 59 -2.23 -2.11 -7.99
C GLU A 59 -3.74 -2.02 -8.23
N TRP A 60 -4.55 -2.30 -7.20
CA TRP A 60 -6.00 -2.15 -7.31
C TRP A 60 -6.41 -0.70 -7.59
N TRP A 61 -5.85 0.26 -6.84
CA TRP A 61 -6.14 1.68 -7.05
C TRP A 61 -5.67 2.18 -8.41
N SER A 62 -4.51 1.71 -8.89
CA SER A 62 -4.01 2.04 -10.24
C SER A 62 -5.01 1.62 -11.31
N ARG A 63 -5.55 0.40 -11.22
CA ARG A 63 -6.56 -0.11 -12.18
C ARG A 63 -7.88 0.65 -12.13
N GLN A 64 -8.25 1.20 -10.97
CA GLN A 64 -9.43 2.04 -10.83
C GLN A 64 -9.24 3.43 -11.45
N GLN A 65 -7.99 3.93 -11.49
CA GLN A 65 -7.67 5.20 -12.14
C GLN A 65 -7.58 5.08 -13.66
N ASP A 66 -7.07 3.96 -14.20
CA ASP A 66 -7.02 3.69 -15.64
C ASP A 66 -8.40 3.45 -16.29
N ASN A 67 -9.42 3.12 -15.49
CA ASN A 67 -10.78 2.84 -15.95
C ASN A 67 -11.74 4.03 -15.77
N ARG A 68 -11.21 5.25 -15.58
CA ARG A 68 -11.92 6.54 -15.54
C ARG A 68 -11.62 7.37 -16.77
#